data_AF-A0A409W3M2-F1
#
_entry.id   AF-A0A409W3M2-F1
#
_cell.length_a   1.000
_cell.length_b   1.000
_cell.length_c   1.000
_cell.angle_alpha   90.00
_cell.angle_beta   90.00
_cell.angle_gamma   90.00
#
_symmetry.space_group_name_H-M   'P 1'
#
loop_
_entity.id
_entity.type
_entity.pdbx_description
1 polymer ?
#
loop_
_entity_poly.entity_id
_entity_poly.type
_entity_poly.pdbx_seq_one_letter_code
_entity_poly.pdbx_strand_id
1 'polypeptide(L)'
;MVVTCEQCGHDEPASSYENVVITTRSEAEAFPSALRQKRKTQTKRHDTGDLGTLVSEKCPSCGHMQAYSKERQLRSADEGSTIFYECAACKHGWRTNN
;
A
#
# COMPACT_ATOMS: atom_id res chain seq x y z
N MET A 1 -38.29 -33.00 26.40
CA MET A 1 -38.18 -31.58 26.75
C MET A 1 -38.69 -30.77 25.57
N VAL A 2 -39.52 -29.76 25.79
CA VAL A 2 -40.08 -28.89 24.74
C VAL A 2 -39.57 -27.47 24.93
N VAL A 3 -39.49 -26.72 23.84
CA VAL A 3 -39.13 -25.31 23.78
C VAL A 3 -40.42 -24.55 23.41
N THR A 4 -40.90 -23.72 24.32
CA THR A 4 -42.11 -22.92 24.13
C THR A 4 -41.77 -21.53 23.59
N CYS A 5 -42.48 -21.11 22.55
CA CYS A 5 -42.34 -19.77 21.97
C CYS A 5 -42.98 -18.71 22.87
N GLU A 6 -42.21 -17.70 23.27
CA GLU A 6 -42.65 -16.62 24.16
C GLU A 6 -43.68 -15.66 23.52
N GLN A 7 -43.78 -15.64 22.19
CA GLN A 7 -44.63 -14.70 21.45
C GLN A 7 -46.02 -15.28 21.11
N CYS A 8 -46.09 -16.57 20.77
CA CYS A 8 -47.34 -17.20 20.33
C CYS A 8 -47.71 -18.46 21.14
N GLY A 9 -46.86 -18.91 22.07
CA GLY A 9 -47.12 -20.08 22.91
C GLY A 9 -46.98 -21.43 22.21
N HIS A 10 -46.44 -21.47 20.98
CA HIS A 10 -46.21 -22.72 20.25
C HIS A 10 -45.11 -23.56 20.89
N ASP A 11 -45.33 -24.88 20.99
CA ASP A 11 -44.39 -25.82 21.60
C ASP A 11 -43.67 -26.65 20.52
N GLU A 12 -42.34 -26.59 20.52
CA GLU A 12 -41.47 -27.41 19.66
C GLU A 12 -40.67 -28.42 20.49
N PRO A 13 -40.52 -29.68 20.05
CA PRO A 13 -39.65 -30.62 20.74
C PRO A 13 -38.18 -30.19 20.65
N ALA A 14 -37.45 -30.27 21.77
CA ALA A 14 -36.05 -29.86 21.83
C ALA A 14 -35.13 -30.64 20.84
N SER A 15 -35.54 -31.85 20.46
CA SER A 15 -34.84 -32.67 19.45
C SER A 15 -34.78 -32.03 18.07
N SER A 16 -35.71 -31.10 17.75
CA SER A 16 -35.69 -30.34 16.49
C SER A 16 -34.44 -29.46 16.35
N TYR A 17 -33.75 -29.15 17.45
CA TYR A 17 -32.56 -28.31 17.49
C TYR A 17 -31.27 -29.08 17.76
N GLU A 18 -31.34 -30.41 17.83
CA GLU A 18 -30.16 -31.24 18.01
C GLU A 18 -29.32 -31.29 16.72
N ASN A 19 -27.99 -31.41 16.88
CA ASN A 19 -27.03 -31.59 15.79
C ASN A 19 -26.94 -30.42 14.77
N VAL A 20 -27.33 -29.21 15.16
CA VAL A 20 -27.10 -28.02 14.33
C VAL A 20 -25.61 -27.68 14.28
N VAL A 21 -24.96 -27.93 13.15
CA VAL A 21 -23.54 -27.62 12.94
C VAL A 21 -23.39 -26.20 12.40
N ILE A 22 -22.80 -25.32 13.19
CA ILE A 22 -22.44 -23.96 12.77
C ILE A 22 -20.95 -23.96 12.40
N THR A 23 -20.63 -23.80 11.12
CA THR A 23 -19.24 -23.66 10.65
C THR A 23 -18.92 -22.20 10.39
N THR A 24 -18.00 -21.62 11.15
CA THR A 24 -17.49 -20.27 10.93
C THR A 24 -16.07 -20.32 10.37
N ARG A 25 -15.71 -19.33 9.57
CA ARG A 25 -14.36 -19.16 9.04
C ARG A 25 -13.97 -17.70 9.17
N SER A 26 -12.70 -17.45 9.47
CA SER A 26 -12.15 -16.10 9.45
C SER A 26 -12.10 -15.56 8.03
N GLU A 27 -12.34 -14.27 7.88
CA GLU A 27 -12.19 -13.58 6.61
C GLU A 27 -10.79 -13.73 5.99
N ALA A 28 -10.74 -13.66 4.66
CA ALA A 28 -9.52 -13.86 3.87
C ALA A 28 -8.44 -12.79 4.14
N GLU A 29 -8.78 -11.71 4.84
CA GLU A 29 -7.87 -10.62 5.20
C GLU A 29 -7.77 -10.37 6.70
N ALA A 30 -8.48 -11.14 7.54
CA ALA A 30 -8.52 -10.96 9.00
C ALA A 30 -7.14 -11.05 9.70
N PHE A 31 -6.14 -11.59 9.01
CA PHE A 31 -4.79 -11.82 9.52
C PHE A 31 -3.79 -11.46 8.42
N PRO A 32 -3.40 -10.18 8.27
CA PRO A 32 -2.37 -9.79 7.32
C PRO A 32 -1.00 -10.31 7.79
N SER A 33 -0.28 -11.01 6.91
CA SER A 33 1.08 -11.50 7.19
C SER A 33 1.90 -11.57 5.91
N ALA A 34 3.24 -11.50 6.04
CA ALA A 34 4.14 -11.59 4.90
C ALA A 34 3.96 -12.89 4.09
N LEU A 35 3.72 -14.03 4.78
CA LEU A 35 3.45 -15.30 4.11
C LEU A 35 2.10 -15.29 3.37
N ARG A 36 1.07 -14.66 3.92
CA ARG A 36 -0.25 -14.56 3.30
C ARG A 36 -0.26 -13.59 2.13
N GLN A 37 0.51 -12.50 2.21
CA GLN A 37 0.75 -11.58 1.09
C GLN A 37 1.42 -12.30 -0.08
N LYS A 38 2.40 -13.17 0.18
CA LYS A 38 3.06 -14.00 -0.85
C LYS A 38 2.12 -15.01 -1.53
N ARG A 39 1.01 -15.39 -0.90
CA ARG A 39 0.00 -16.29 -1.47
C ARG A 39 -0.92 -15.57 -2.47
N LYS A 40 -1.01 -14.23 -2.41
CA LYS A 40 -1.76 -13.45 -3.39
C LYS A 40 -0.93 -13.34 -4.67
N THR A 41 -1.55 -13.56 -5.83
CA THR A 41 -0.99 -13.24 -7.14
C THR A 41 -0.98 -11.72 -7.32
N GLN A 42 -0.04 -11.05 -6.64
CA GLN A 42 0.30 -9.67 -6.96
C GLN A 42 1.30 -9.67 -8.12
N THR A 43 0.94 -9.01 -9.22
CA THR A 43 1.95 -8.40 -10.08
C THR A 43 2.74 -7.44 -9.18
N LYS A 44 3.89 -7.88 -8.69
CA LYS A 44 4.84 -6.97 -8.05
C LYS A 44 5.10 -5.88 -9.09
N ARG A 45 4.57 -4.68 -8.86
CA ARG A 45 5.11 -3.50 -9.53
C ARG A 45 6.57 -3.52 -9.14
N HIS A 46 7.45 -3.65 -10.14
CA HIS A 46 8.86 -3.48 -9.89
C HIS A 46 8.96 -2.03 -9.40
N ASP A 47 9.16 -1.87 -8.09
CA ASP A 47 9.33 -0.57 -7.47
C ASP A 47 10.75 -0.13 -7.85
N THR A 48 10.97 0.10 -9.15
CA THR A 48 11.90 1.12 -9.58
C THR A 48 11.29 2.39 -9.05
N GLY A 49 11.50 2.64 -7.76
CA GLY A 49 10.92 3.77 -7.04
C GLY A 49 11.08 4.98 -7.94
N ASP A 50 10.03 5.78 -8.09
CA ASP A 50 9.99 6.89 -9.03
C ASP A 50 11.29 7.70 -8.92
N LEU A 51 12.26 7.43 -9.78
CA LEU A 51 13.59 8.02 -9.71
C LEU A 51 13.53 9.43 -10.29
N GLY A 52 12.47 9.78 -11.02
CA GLY A 52 12.34 11.00 -11.80
C GLY A 52 12.82 10.83 -13.23
N THR A 53 12.98 11.94 -13.94
CA THR A 53 13.41 11.97 -15.34
C THR A 53 14.93 12.02 -15.41
N LEU A 54 15.56 11.15 -16.22
CA LEU A 54 17.01 11.20 -16.41
C LEU A 54 17.36 12.41 -17.29
N VAL A 55 18.23 13.29 -16.79
CA VAL A 55 18.69 14.50 -17.46
C VAL A 55 20.21 14.60 -17.46
N SER A 56 20.75 15.35 -18.43
CA SER A 56 22.19 15.55 -18.60
C SER A 56 22.70 16.71 -17.72
N GLU A 57 22.76 16.49 -16.40
CA GLU A 57 23.29 17.45 -15.44
C GLU A 57 24.56 16.90 -14.76
N LYS A 58 25.60 17.74 -14.64
CA LYS A 58 26.87 17.34 -14.06
C LYS A 58 26.79 17.29 -12.53
N CYS A 59 27.06 16.12 -11.95
CA CYS A 59 27.08 15.96 -10.50
C CYS A 59 28.22 16.78 -9.87
N PRO A 60 27.94 17.62 -8.86
CA PRO A 60 28.96 18.41 -8.17
C PRO A 60 29.91 17.56 -7.32
N SER A 61 29.51 16.34 -6.95
CA SER A 61 30.31 15.45 -6.08
C SER A 61 31.26 14.54 -6.87
N CYS A 62 30.80 13.90 -7.95
CA CYS A 62 31.60 12.90 -8.68
C CYS A 62 31.86 13.27 -10.15
N GLY A 63 31.27 14.35 -10.67
CA GLY A 63 31.46 14.79 -12.04
C GLY A 63 30.71 13.98 -13.11
N HIS A 64 29.87 13.01 -12.72
CA HIS A 64 29.04 12.25 -13.66
C HIS A 64 28.04 13.16 -14.39
N MET A 65 27.81 12.92 -15.69
CA MET A 65 27.02 13.80 -16.56
C MET A 65 25.51 13.49 -16.60
N GLN A 66 25.04 12.53 -15.79
CA GLN A 66 23.61 12.21 -15.71
C GLN A 66 23.11 12.22 -14.27
N ALA A 67 21.94 12.81 -14.09
CA ALA A 67 21.21 12.90 -12.84
C ALA A 67 19.72 12.68 -13.10
N TYR A 68 18.99 12.18 -12.11
CA TYR A 68 17.54 12.16 -12.14
C TYR A 68 16.99 13.46 -11.59
N SER A 69 16.05 14.09 -12.30
CA SER A 69 15.39 15.33 -11.87
C SER A 69 13.95 15.09 -11.40
N LYS A 70 13.55 15.83 -10.37
CA LYS A 70 12.18 15.91 -9.86
C LYS A 70 11.85 17.35 -9.53
N GLU A 71 10.78 17.86 -10.11
CA GLU A 71 10.31 19.20 -9.84
C GLU A 71 9.25 19.19 -8.75
N ARG A 72 9.42 20.06 -7.75
CA ARG A 72 8.44 20.28 -6.68
C ARG A 72 8.36 21.77 -6.37
N GLN A 73 7.15 22.29 -6.28
CA GLN A 73 6.92 23.63 -5.77
C GLN A 73 6.99 23.58 -4.23
N LEU A 74 7.93 24.32 -3.65
CA LEU A 74 8.12 24.41 -2.20
C LEU A 74 7.64 25.75 -1.61
N ARG A 75 7.34 26.73 -2.47
CA ARG A 75 7.00 28.10 -2.10
C ARG A 75 5.70 28.54 -2.77
N SER A 76 5.34 29.82 -2.59
CA SER A 76 4.16 30.42 -3.19
C SER A 76 4.17 30.31 -4.72
N ALA A 77 3.00 30.39 -5.34
CA ALA A 77 2.87 30.29 -6.80
C ALA A 77 3.62 31.39 -7.59
N ASP A 78 3.98 32.50 -6.92
CA ASP A 78 4.77 33.59 -7.51
C ASP A 78 6.29 33.30 -7.56
N GLU A 79 6.76 32.22 -6.94
CA GLU A 79 8.18 31.83 -6.97
C GLU A 79 8.40 30.62 -7.90
N GLY A 80 9.56 30.55 -8.54
CA GLY A 80 9.90 29.46 -9.46
C GLY A 80 9.95 28.08 -8.78
N SER A 81 9.88 27.02 -9.58
CA SER A 81 9.89 25.65 -9.06
C SER A 81 11.28 25.27 -8.53
N THR A 82 11.31 24.44 -7.48
CA THR A 82 12.57 23.83 -7.03
C THR A 82 12.78 22.50 -7.74
N ILE A 83 13.92 22.35 -8.41
CA ILE A 83 14.32 21.11 -9.07
C ILE A 83 15.25 20.35 -8.14
N PHE A 84 14.87 19.12 -7.79
CA PHE A 84 15.69 18.17 -7.04
C PHE A 84 16.40 17.25 -8.02
N TYR A 85 17.72 17.19 -7.92
CA TYR A 85 18.56 16.29 -8.70
C TYR A 85 19.12 15.19 -7.82
N GLU A 86 19.20 13.97 -8.33
CA GLU A 86 19.89 12.82 -7.72
C GLU A 86 20.87 12.23 -8.73
N CYS A 87 22.16 12.18 -8.41
CA CYS A 87 23.16 11.61 -9.31
C CYS A 87 22.86 10.13 -9.63
N ALA A 88 22.88 9.78 -10.92
CA ALA A 88 22.65 8.39 -11.35
C ALA A 88 23.76 7.43 -10.88
N ALA A 89 24.98 7.94 -10.64
CA ALA A 89 26.14 7.13 -10.26
C ALA A 89 26.38 7.08 -8.74
N CYS A 90 26.49 8.24 -8.07
CA CYS A 90 26.85 8.29 -6.63
C CYS A 90 25.68 8.56 -5.69
N LYS A 91 24.45 8.72 -6.21
CA LYS A 91 23.24 9.00 -5.42
C LYS A 91 23.28 10.29 -4.59
N HIS A 92 24.23 11.18 -4.86
CA HIS A 92 24.26 12.51 -4.24
C HIS A 92 23.06 13.33 -4.70
N GLY A 93 22.31 13.90 -3.75
CA GLY A 93 21.16 14.76 -4.01
C GLY A 93 21.48 16.24 -3.85
N TRP A 94 21.07 17.07 -4.79
CA TRP A 94 21.14 18.53 -4.69
C TRP A 94 19.87 19.18 -5.22
N ARG A 95 19.69 20.48 -4.93
CA ARG A 95 18.53 21.24 -5.40
C ARG A 95 18.97 22.52 -6.08
N THR A 96 18.25 22.89 -7.13
CA THR A 96 18.39 24.18 -7.81
C THR A 96 17.05 24.89 -7.74
N ASN A 97 17.05 26.14 -7.29
CA ASN A 97 15.87 27.00 -7.35
C ASN A 97 15.95 27.79 -8.66
N ASN A 98 14.90 27.73 -9.47
CA ASN A 98 14.79 28.51 -10.71
C ASN A 98 14.05 29.82 -10.44
#